data_AF-A0A371DH03-F1
#
_entry.id   AF-A0A371DH03-F1
#
_cell.length_a   1.000
_cell.length_b   1.000
_cell.length_c   1.000
_cell.angle_alpha   90.00
_cell.angle_beta   90.00
_cell.angle_gamma   90.00
#
_symmetry.space_group_name_H-M   'P 1'
#
loop_
_entity.id
_entity.type
_entity.pdbx_description
1 polymer ?
#
loop_
_entity_poly.entity_id
_entity_poly.type
_entity_poly.pdbx_seq_one_letter_code
_entity_poly.pdbx_strand_id
1 'polypeptide(L)'
;MPPPIPAWQLALVEVDRSQPVPPTSEIWPYWIPEPSLVIGSHCLDRQRRYLINWVRARPIWLSLLQLPDHPIPAVNSQGWRVYLNGVPDDPSLGTTTGRRALEIKQVFGAILAGEDIEPAGGGDVRWHGTQFSEVPEALCPWVVWELHELAFRYELVALDRVCCPTTTFEQEVEAEDRIARVFPHQGLWSVTHIPTADESGLFARVPQRRVAALNALRDVVARWPGCPAALLNAKRMTIRDVGAVVELEKIIAHFYVHTFFALAGRPPILPHFLPTTPSSSSAALPVR
;
A
#
# COMPACT_ATOMS: atom_id res chain seq x y z
N MET A 1 12.88 1.46 8.26
CA MET A 1 12.03 0.82 7.22
C MET A 1 11.43 -0.44 7.82
N PRO A 2 10.11 -0.66 7.71
CA PRO A 2 9.51 -1.95 8.09
C PRO A 2 10.09 -3.08 7.21
N PRO A 3 10.47 -4.24 7.76
CA PRO A 3 11.11 -5.29 6.97
C PRO A 3 10.10 -5.97 6.03
N PRO A 4 10.50 -6.31 4.77
CA PRO A 4 9.64 -7.03 3.86
C PRO A 4 9.35 -8.44 4.36
N ILE A 5 8.20 -9.00 3.97
CA ILE A 5 7.87 -10.40 4.29
C ILE A 5 8.69 -11.33 3.35
N PRO A 6 9.47 -12.29 3.88
CA PRO A 6 10.44 -13.05 3.07
C PRO A 6 9.84 -13.79 1.86
N ALA A 7 8.67 -14.40 2.01
CA ALA A 7 7.99 -15.12 0.92
C ALA A 7 7.66 -14.20 -0.26
N TRP A 8 7.23 -12.97 0.03
CA TRP A 8 6.86 -11.96 -0.96
C TRP A 8 8.09 -11.35 -1.63
N GLN A 9 9.16 -11.12 -0.86
CA GLN A 9 10.43 -10.65 -1.39
C GLN A 9 11.06 -11.68 -2.33
N LEU A 10 11.02 -12.96 -1.96
CA LEU A 10 11.54 -14.06 -2.77
C LEU A 10 10.78 -14.16 -4.10
N ALA A 11 9.45 -14.16 -4.03
CA ALA A 11 8.59 -14.16 -5.22
C ALA A 11 8.93 -13.01 -6.19
N LEU A 12 9.21 -11.81 -5.69
CA LEU A 12 9.59 -10.66 -6.53
C LEU A 12 10.96 -10.80 -7.19
N VAL A 13 11.89 -11.52 -6.56
CA VAL A 13 13.21 -11.82 -7.15
C VAL A 13 13.08 -12.86 -8.25
N GLU A 14 12.16 -13.80 -8.12
CA GLU A 14 11.92 -14.91 -9.06
C GLU A 14 11.13 -14.50 -10.32
N VAL A 15 10.55 -13.29 -10.33
CA VAL A 15 9.87 -12.74 -11.52
C VAL A 15 10.81 -12.74 -12.72
N ASP A 16 10.35 -13.33 -13.82
CA ASP A 16 11.04 -13.29 -15.10
C ASP A 16 11.00 -11.86 -15.69
N ARG A 17 12.18 -11.25 -15.80
CA ARG A 17 12.39 -9.90 -16.37
C ARG A 17 13.05 -9.94 -17.74
N SER A 18 13.06 -11.09 -18.40
CA SER A 18 13.63 -11.24 -19.74
C SER A 18 12.76 -10.59 -20.82
N GLN A 19 11.46 -10.44 -20.56
CA GLN A 19 10.54 -9.77 -21.45
C GLN A 19 10.80 -8.25 -21.49
N PRO A 20 10.63 -7.60 -22.66
CA PRO A 20 10.79 -6.17 -22.78
C PRO A 20 9.77 -5.44 -21.89
N VAL A 21 10.19 -4.31 -21.32
CA VAL A 21 9.30 -3.47 -20.51
C VAL A 21 8.15 -2.97 -21.38
N PRO A 22 6.88 -3.12 -20.95
CA PRO A 22 5.73 -2.62 -21.70
C PRO A 22 5.80 -1.11 -21.95
N PRO A 23 5.14 -0.61 -23.01
CA PRO A 23 4.96 0.83 -23.21
C PRO A 23 4.36 1.51 -21.96
N THR A 24 4.76 2.76 -21.69
CA THR A 24 4.30 3.49 -20.49
C THR A 24 2.77 3.62 -20.39
N SER A 25 2.06 3.61 -21.51
CA SER A 25 0.59 3.63 -21.56
C SER A 25 -0.08 2.35 -21.06
N GLU A 26 0.65 1.23 -21.04
CA GLU A 26 0.16 -0.09 -20.61
C GLU A 26 0.56 -0.40 -19.16
N ILE A 27 1.51 0.34 -18.60
CA ILE A 27 1.94 0.18 -17.20
C ILE A 27 0.89 0.78 -16.28
N TRP A 28 0.45 0.00 -15.29
CA TRP A 28 -0.53 0.44 -14.31
C TRP A 28 -0.01 1.61 -13.47
N PRO A 29 -0.88 2.57 -13.12
CA PRO A 29 -0.53 3.64 -12.22
C PRO A 29 -0.27 3.14 -10.80
N TYR A 30 0.12 4.06 -9.94
CA TYR A 30 0.19 3.85 -8.50
C TYR A 30 -0.97 4.59 -7.83
N TRP A 31 -1.90 3.83 -7.23
CA TRP A 31 -2.99 4.41 -6.43
C TRP A 31 -2.50 5.02 -5.12
N ILE A 32 -1.39 4.51 -4.59
CA ILE A 32 -0.76 4.97 -3.35
C ILE A 32 0.71 5.24 -3.68
N PRO A 33 1.35 6.28 -3.11
CA PRO A 33 2.75 6.56 -3.42
C PRO A 33 3.65 5.38 -3.06
N GLU A 34 4.61 5.11 -3.93
CA GLU A 34 5.61 4.07 -3.66
C GLU A 34 6.39 4.39 -2.38
N PRO A 35 6.46 3.45 -1.42
CA PRO A 35 7.20 3.68 -0.17
C PRO A 35 8.68 4.02 -0.38
N SER A 36 9.29 3.50 -1.45
CA SER A 36 10.68 3.80 -1.83
C SER A 36 10.92 5.28 -2.15
N LEU A 37 9.89 6.03 -2.58
CA LEU A 37 10.00 7.48 -2.80
C LEU A 37 10.29 8.21 -1.49
N VAL A 38 9.67 7.76 -0.41
CA VAL A 38 9.76 8.36 0.91
C VAL A 38 11.07 7.99 1.60
N ILE A 39 11.59 6.79 1.36
CA ILE A 39 12.77 6.24 2.04
C ILE A 39 14.06 6.51 1.26
N GLY A 40 13.99 6.57 -0.08
CA GLY A 40 15.16 6.61 -0.96
C GLY A 40 15.89 7.95 -1.02
N SER A 41 15.38 9.01 -0.41
CA SER A 41 16.06 10.31 -0.37
C SER A 41 17.16 10.32 0.69
N HIS A 42 18.42 10.59 0.33
CA HIS A 42 19.50 10.82 1.29
C HIS A 42 19.35 12.14 2.09
N CYS A 43 18.44 13.02 1.67
CA CYS A 43 18.12 14.27 2.36
C CYS A 43 16.95 14.05 3.33
N LEU A 44 17.20 14.19 4.63
CA LEU A 44 16.21 14.03 5.70
C LEU A 44 15.05 15.02 5.57
N ASP A 45 15.32 16.28 5.22
CA ASP A 45 14.27 17.29 5.04
C ASP A 45 13.30 16.89 3.93
N ARG A 46 13.81 16.33 2.85
CA ARG A 46 12.98 15.82 1.76
C ARG A 46 12.14 14.61 2.19
N GLN A 47 12.70 13.69 2.99
CA GLN A 47 11.93 12.57 3.54
C GLN A 47 10.79 13.06 4.44
N ARG A 48 11.08 14.01 5.35
CA ARG A 48 10.09 14.63 6.23
C ARG A 48 8.98 15.31 5.44
N ARG A 49 9.33 16.08 4.40
CA ARG A 49 8.35 16.69 3.48
C ARG A 49 7.46 15.65 2.81
N TYR A 50 8.03 14.53 2.34
CA TYR A 50 7.25 13.49 1.67
C TYR A 50 6.26 12.84 2.64
N LEU A 51 6.71 12.54 3.86
CA LEU A 51 5.87 11.97 4.90
C LEU A 51 4.70 12.89 5.28
N ILE A 52 4.98 14.16 5.58
CA ILE A 52 3.93 15.09 6.00
C ILE A 52 2.94 15.39 4.88
N ASN A 53 3.42 15.55 3.64
CA ASN A 53 2.54 15.80 2.50
C ASN A 53 1.66 14.58 2.17
N TRP A 54 2.17 13.35 2.32
CA TRP A 54 1.32 12.16 2.24
C TRP A 54 0.25 12.15 3.34
N VAL A 55 0.63 12.38 4.60
CA VAL A 55 -0.32 12.38 5.72
C VAL A 55 -1.43 13.43 5.53
N ARG A 56 -1.09 14.61 4.98
CA ARG A 56 -2.06 15.66 4.62
C ARG A 56 -3.02 15.22 3.53
N ALA A 57 -2.50 14.61 2.47
CA ALA A 57 -3.28 14.17 1.32
C ALA A 57 -4.20 12.98 1.63
N ARG A 58 -3.73 12.08 2.51
CA ARG A 58 -4.30 10.77 2.81
C ARG A 58 -5.82 10.76 2.96
N PRO A 59 -6.46 11.52 3.87
CA PRO A 59 -7.91 11.39 4.10
C PRO A 59 -8.72 11.66 2.84
N ILE A 60 -8.41 12.74 2.12
CA ILE A 60 -9.13 13.11 0.90
C ILE A 60 -8.82 12.15 -0.23
N TRP A 61 -7.55 11.80 -0.40
CA TRP A 61 -7.13 10.88 -1.45
C TRP A 61 -7.80 9.51 -1.31
N LEU A 62 -7.86 8.96 -0.09
CA LEU A 62 -8.55 7.69 0.17
C LEU A 62 -10.06 7.78 -0.03
N SER A 63 -10.70 8.91 0.31
CA SER A 63 -12.13 9.13 0.03
C SER A 63 -12.41 9.15 -1.47
N LEU A 64 -11.55 9.78 -2.27
CA LEU A 64 -11.71 9.82 -3.72
C LEU A 64 -11.54 8.47 -4.38
N LEU A 65 -10.58 7.67 -3.92
CA LEU A 65 -10.38 6.30 -4.41
C LEU A 65 -11.61 5.39 -4.21
N GLN A 66 -12.56 5.79 -3.37
CA GLN A 66 -13.80 5.06 -3.11
C GLN A 66 -14.99 5.56 -3.94
N LEU A 67 -14.84 6.67 -4.69
CA LEU A 67 -15.92 7.20 -5.51
C LEU A 67 -16.03 6.42 -6.83
N PRO A 68 -17.14 5.71 -7.12
CA PRO A 68 -17.26 4.84 -8.29
C PRO A 68 -17.13 5.56 -9.63
N ASP A 69 -17.66 6.79 -9.72
CA ASP A 69 -17.76 7.55 -10.96
C ASP A 69 -16.70 8.65 -11.09
N HIS A 70 -15.75 8.73 -10.16
CA HIS A 70 -14.71 9.75 -10.21
C HIS A 70 -13.50 9.23 -10.99
N PRO A 71 -13.20 9.76 -12.20
CA PRO A 71 -12.00 9.37 -12.92
C PRO A 71 -10.78 9.86 -12.13
N ILE A 72 -10.04 8.94 -11.53
CA ILE A 72 -8.80 9.28 -10.83
C ILE A 72 -7.67 9.29 -11.86
N PRO A 73 -6.93 10.39 -11.97
CA PRO A 73 -5.81 10.47 -12.90
C PRO A 73 -4.79 9.38 -12.61
N ALA A 74 -4.29 8.73 -13.66
CA ALA A 74 -3.23 7.74 -13.55
C ALA A 74 -1.94 8.42 -13.04
N VAL A 75 -1.64 8.29 -11.74
CA VAL A 75 -0.43 8.88 -11.14
C VAL A 75 0.71 7.86 -11.18
N ASN A 76 1.77 8.15 -11.94
CA ASN A 76 3.00 7.37 -11.93
C ASN A 76 3.96 7.80 -10.80
N SER A 77 5.03 7.04 -10.60
CA SER A 77 6.08 7.30 -9.59
C SER A 77 6.58 8.75 -9.58
N GLN A 78 6.80 9.32 -10.76
CA GLN A 78 7.28 10.70 -10.90
C GLN A 78 6.20 11.73 -10.56
N GLY A 79 4.93 11.47 -10.88
CA GLY A 79 3.80 12.31 -10.46
C GLY A 79 3.70 12.39 -8.94
N TRP A 80 3.76 11.23 -8.27
CA TRP A 80 3.82 11.16 -6.81
C TRP A 80 5.03 11.91 -6.25
N ARG A 81 6.21 11.75 -6.84
CA ARG A 81 7.44 12.44 -6.42
C ARG A 81 7.29 13.97 -6.47
N VAL A 82 6.65 14.50 -7.52
CA VAL A 82 6.40 15.93 -7.68
C VAL A 82 5.42 16.41 -6.61
N TYR A 83 4.30 15.70 -6.43
CA TYR A 83 3.30 16.03 -5.40
C TYR A 83 3.91 16.05 -3.99
N LEU A 84 4.56 14.95 -3.59
CA LEU A 84 5.12 14.78 -2.26
C LEU A 84 6.23 15.79 -1.93
N ASN A 85 6.93 16.35 -2.93
CA ASN A 85 7.93 17.37 -2.71
C ASN A 85 7.34 18.76 -2.43
N GLY A 86 6.05 18.94 -2.63
CA GLY A 86 5.38 20.23 -2.68
C GLY A 86 5.33 20.75 -4.11
N VAL A 87 4.13 21.06 -4.58
CA VAL A 87 3.92 21.71 -5.87
C VAL A 87 4.04 23.22 -5.66
N PRO A 88 4.92 23.94 -6.41
CA PRO A 88 5.03 25.38 -6.29
C PRO A 88 3.71 26.09 -6.59
N ASP A 89 3.48 27.24 -5.95
CA ASP A 89 2.25 28.02 -6.18
C ASP A 89 2.12 28.52 -7.61
N ASP A 90 3.24 28.93 -8.22
CA ASP A 90 3.32 29.36 -9.62
C ASP A 90 4.33 28.49 -10.38
N PRO A 91 3.92 27.31 -10.87
CA PRO A 91 4.82 26.43 -11.61
C PRO A 91 5.11 27.03 -13.00
N SER A 92 6.39 27.27 -13.29
CA SER A 92 6.84 27.84 -14.58
C SER A 92 6.40 26.99 -15.78
N LEU A 93 5.42 27.48 -16.54
CA LEU A 93 4.91 26.86 -17.77
C LEU A 93 5.98 26.68 -18.86
N GLY A 94 7.08 27.43 -18.78
CA GLY A 94 8.20 27.35 -19.73
C GLY A 94 9.05 26.09 -19.61
N THR A 95 8.84 25.27 -18.58
CA THR A 95 9.60 24.03 -18.36
C THR A 95 8.69 22.80 -18.36
N THR A 96 9.19 21.67 -18.85
CA THR A 96 8.47 20.38 -18.76
C THR A 96 8.16 20.00 -17.31
N THR A 97 9.05 20.36 -16.37
CA THR A 97 8.86 20.16 -14.93
C THR A 97 7.70 21.01 -14.39
N GLY A 98 7.61 22.28 -14.79
CA GLY A 98 6.54 23.17 -14.34
C GLY A 98 5.18 22.82 -14.95
N ARG A 99 5.11 22.42 -16.23
CA ARG A 99 3.87 21.90 -16.82
C ARG A 99 3.34 20.67 -16.07
N ARG A 100 4.23 19.72 -15.75
CA ARG A 100 3.87 18.53 -14.96
C ARG A 100 3.48 18.86 -13.52
N ALA A 101 4.14 19.84 -12.92
CA ALA A 101 3.77 20.34 -11.59
C ALA A 101 2.37 20.96 -11.61
N LEU A 102 2.00 21.68 -12.67
CA LEU A 102 0.65 22.23 -12.84
C LEU A 102 -0.40 21.12 -13.05
N GLU A 103 -0.13 20.10 -13.85
CA GLU A 103 -1.03 18.95 -14.02
C GLU A 103 -1.27 18.26 -12.67
N ILE A 104 -0.21 17.98 -11.92
CA ILE A 104 -0.32 17.40 -10.57
C ILE A 104 -1.02 18.38 -9.62
N LYS A 105 -0.81 19.70 -9.73
CA LYS A 105 -1.59 20.70 -9.00
C LYS A 105 -3.07 20.67 -9.38
N GLN A 106 -3.42 20.40 -10.62
CA GLN A 106 -4.82 20.32 -11.04
C GLN A 106 -5.45 19.03 -10.53
N VAL A 107 -4.75 17.90 -10.66
CA VAL A 107 -5.17 16.62 -10.08
C VAL A 107 -5.42 16.78 -8.60
N PHE A 108 -4.41 17.16 -7.81
CA PHE A 108 -4.52 17.21 -6.35
C PHE A 108 -5.14 18.50 -5.82
N GLY A 109 -5.07 19.61 -6.55
CA GLY A 109 -5.59 20.91 -6.12
C GLY A 109 -7.09 21.08 -6.40
N ALA A 110 -7.64 20.51 -7.49
CA ALA A 110 -9.10 20.43 -7.63
C ALA A 110 -9.72 19.54 -6.54
N ILE A 111 -8.97 18.51 -6.13
CA ILE A 111 -9.28 17.59 -5.05
C ILE A 111 -9.22 18.28 -3.66
N LEU A 112 -8.21 19.13 -3.43
CA LEU A 112 -7.96 19.81 -2.15
C LEU A 112 -8.64 21.18 -2.03
N ALA A 113 -9.18 21.76 -3.11
CA ALA A 113 -9.83 23.08 -3.08
C ALA A 113 -11.27 23.06 -2.53
N GLY A 114 -11.86 21.87 -2.31
CA GLY A 114 -13.21 21.71 -1.78
C GLY A 114 -13.33 21.85 -0.25
N GLU A 115 -12.22 21.80 0.46
CA GLU A 115 -12.15 22.02 1.92
C GLU A 115 -10.93 22.92 2.14
N ASP A 116 -11.00 23.94 3.01
CA ASP A 116 -9.93 24.91 3.31
C ASP A 116 -8.63 24.26 3.87
N ILE A 117 -7.99 23.41 3.07
CA ILE A 117 -6.71 22.78 3.37
C ILE A 117 -5.70 23.61 2.62
N GLU A 118 -5.30 24.71 3.25
CA GLU A 118 -4.22 25.55 2.74
C GLU A 118 -3.02 24.66 2.41
N PRO A 119 -2.65 24.50 1.11
CA PRO A 119 -1.53 23.69 0.72
C PRO A 119 -0.25 24.52 0.87
N ALA A 120 0.03 25.05 2.07
CA ALA A 120 1.25 25.77 2.40
C ALA A 120 1.42 26.05 3.91
N GLY A 121 0.34 26.01 4.70
CA GLY A 121 0.39 26.40 6.12
C GLY A 121 0.94 25.31 7.04
N GLY A 122 1.76 25.70 8.01
CA GLY A 122 2.22 24.85 9.12
C GLY A 122 1.11 24.45 10.10
N GLY A 123 -0.03 23.97 9.59
CA GLY A 123 -1.15 23.47 10.37
C GLY A 123 -0.90 22.03 10.85
N ASP A 124 -1.43 21.74 12.04
CA ASP A 124 -1.45 20.40 12.60
C ASP A 124 -2.29 19.45 11.75
N VAL A 125 -1.79 18.25 11.50
CA VAL A 125 -2.49 17.16 10.84
C VAL A 125 -2.90 16.11 11.86
N ARG A 126 -4.03 15.45 11.63
CA ARG A 126 -4.49 14.32 12.44
C ARG A 126 -4.24 13.00 11.71
N TRP A 127 -3.51 12.09 12.34
CA TRP A 127 -3.23 10.75 11.82
C TRP A 127 -3.39 9.71 12.94
N HIS A 128 -4.35 8.79 12.77
CA HIS A 128 -4.74 7.76 13.75
C HIS A 128 -4.92 8.30 15.19
N GLY A 129 -5.60 9.44 15.32
CA GLY A 129 -5.85 10.08 16.62
C GLY A 129 -4.66 10.88 17.19
N THR A 130 -3.50 10.88 16.52
CA THR A 130 -2.36 11.72 16.89
C THR A 130 -2.38 13.01 16.08
N GLN A 131 -2.10 14.14 16.73
CA GLN A 131 -2.02 15.45 16.08
C GLN A 131 -0.58 15.96 16.07
N PHE A 132 -0.08 16.43 14.92
CA PHE A 132 1.28 16.96 14.78
C PHE A 132 1.43 17.88 13.56
N SER A 133 2.36 18.83 13.60
CA SER A 133 2.71 19.67 12.45
C SER A 133 3.78 19.04 11.54
N GLU A 134 4.64 18.19 12.12
CA GLU A 134 5.62 17.37 11.44
C GLU A 134 5.51 15.92 11.94
N VAL A 135 5.75 14.93 11.07
CA VAL A 135 5.67 13.51 11.45
C VAL A 135 6.75 13.20 12.50
N PRO A 136 6.39 12.81 13.73
CA PRO A 136 7.36 12.42 14.74
C PRO A 136 8.21 11.25 14.25
N GLU A 137 9.51 11.26 14.59
CA GLU A 137 10.45 10.22 14.12
C GLU A 137 9.98 8.79 14.46
N ALA A 138 9.37 8.63 15.64
CA ALA A 138 8.80 7.35 16.08
C ALA A 138 7.63 6.87 15.20
N LEU A 139 6.92 7.77 14.53
CA LEU A 139 5.79 7.46 13.64
C LEU A 139 6.22 7.28 12.17
N CYS A 140 7.41 7.75 11.77
CA CYS A 140 7.90 7.60 10.39
C CYS A 140 7.85 6.15 9.88
N PRO A 141 8.32 5.12 10.63
CA PRO A 141 8.22 3.73 10.18
C PRO A 141 6.78 3.25 10.00
N TRP A 142 5.84 3.79 10.77
CA TRP A 142 4.43 3.42 10.72
C TRP A 142 3.69 4.07 9.56
N VAL A 143 3.99 5.33 9.24
CA VAL A 143 3.50 5.97 8.02
C VAL A 143 4.00 5.23 6.77
N VAL A 144 5.28 4.82 6.78
CA VAL A 144 5.86 4.01 5.70
C VAL A 144 5.22 2.63 5.61
N TRP A 145 4.94 1.99 6.74
CA TRP A 145 4.22 0.71 6.75
C TRP A 145 2.80 0.87 6.19
N GLU A 146 2.08 1.91 6.58
CA GLU A 146 0.73 2.20 6.07
C GLU A 146 0.73 2.41 4.54
N LEU A 147 1.78 3.03 3.98
CA LEU A 147 1.93 3.13 2.53
C LEU A 147 2.01 1.76 1.86
N HIS A 148 2.76 0.81 2.42
CA HIS A 148 2.81 -0.56 1.89
C HIS A 148 1.46 -1.27 2.03
N GLU A 149 0.81 -1.12 3.19
CA GLU A 149 -0.51 -1.70 3.50
C GLU A 149 -1.58 -1.21 2.51
N LEU A 150 -1.72 0.11 2.35
CA LEU A 150 -2.70 0.72 1.47
C LEU A 150 -2.39 0.38 0.01
N ALA A 151 -1.13 0.50 -0.42
CA ALA A 151 -0.76 0.17 -1.78
C ALA A 151 -1.13 -1.27 -2.13
N PHE A 152 -0.81 -2.22 -1.26
CA PHE A 152 -1.16 -3.63 -1.45
C PHE A 152 -2.68 -3.84 -1.54
N ARG A 153 -3.48 -3.17 -0.69
CA ARG A 153 -4.95 -3.25 -0.73
C ARG A 153 -5.52 -2.80 -2.08
N TYR A 154 -5.13 -1.61 -2.54
CA TYR A 154 -5.62 -1.06 -3.80
C TYR A 154 -5.12 -1.87 -5.01
N GLU A 155 -3.87 -2.32 -4.98
CA GLU A 155 -3.31 -3.20 -6.02
C GLU A 155 -4.02 -4.56 -6.09
N LEU A 156 -4.38 -5.14 -4.94
CA LEU A 156 -5.13 -6.39 -4.87
C LEU A 156 -6.53 -6.23 -5.46
N VAL A 157 -7.23 -5.13 -5.16
CA VAL A 157 -8.55 -4.84 -5.75
C VAL A 157 -8.44 -4.67 -7.26
N ALA A 158 -7.50 -3.87 -7.73
CA ALA A 158 -7.31 -3.66 -9.16
C ALA A 158 -6.98 -4.97 -9.90
N LEU A 159 -6.12 -5.81 -9.29
CA LEU A 159 -5.77 -7.11 -9.86
C LEU A 159 -6.95 -8.07 -9.88
N ASP A 160 -7.74 -8.13 -8.81
CA ASP A 160 -8.94 -8.97 -8.74
C ASP A 160 -9.99 -8.57 -9.79
N ARG A 161 -10.23 -7.26 -9.98
CA ARG A 161 -11.16 -6.75 -11.01
C ARG A 161 -10.76 -7.18 -12.42
N VAL A 162 -9.46 -7.22 -12.72
CA VAL A 162 -8.97 -7.66 -14.04
C VAL A 162 -9.04 -9.17 -14.18
N CYS A 163 -8.73 -9.92 -13.12
CA CYS A 163 -8.77 -11.39 -13.15
C CYS A 163 -10.20 -11.95 -13.10
N CYS A 164 -11.12 -11.24 -12.45
CA CYS A 164 -12.50 -11.62 -12.21
C CYS A 164 -13.43 -10.42 -12.48
N PRO A 165 -13.63 -10.03 -13.76
CA PRO A 165 -14.47 -8.88 -14.09
C PRO A 165 -15.90 -9.04 -13.57
N THR A 166 -16.40 -7.98 -12.95
CA THR A 166 -17.77 -7.86 -12.47
C THR A 166 -18.63 -7.17 -13.53
N THR A 167 -19.90 -7.54 -13.60
CA THR A 167 -20.88 -7.02 -14.58
C THR A 167 -22.02 -6.27 -13.92
N THR A 168 -22.19 -6.43 -12.61
CA THR A 168 -23.23 -5.76 -11.82
C THR A 168 -22.63 -5.15 -10.56
N PHE A 169 -23.33 -4.17 -9.98
CA PHE A 169 -22.93 -3.55 -8.72
C PHE A 169 -22.88 -4.55 -7.57
N GLU A 170 -23.82 -5.50 -7.52
CA GLU A 170 -23.86 -6.54 -6.49
C GLU A 170 -22.62 -7.44 -6.56
N GLN A 171 -22.17 -7.79 -7.77
CA GLN A 171 -20.95 -8.57 -7.96
C GLN A 171 -19.70 -7.80 -7.50
N GLU A 172 -19.68 -6.49 -7.72
CA GLU A 172 -18.61 -5.60 -7.24
C GLU A 172 -18.54 -5.58 -5.71
N VAL A 173 -19.69 -5.39 -5.05
CA VAL A 173 -19.80 -5.43 -3.58
C VAL A 173 -19.36 -6.80 -3.04
N GLU A 174 -19.79 -7.91 -3.65
CA GLU A 174 -19.38 -9.25 -3.23
C GLU A 174 -17.87 -9.51 -3.43
N ALA A 175 -17.27 -8.92 -4.46
CA ALA A 175 -15.83 -8.99 -4.68
C ALA A 175 -15.08 -8.19 -3.62
N GLU A 176 -15.51 -6.95 -3.35
CA GLU A 176 -14.94 -6.10 -2.30
C GLU A 176 -15.05 -6.74 -0.92
N ASP A 177 -16.22 -7.26 -0.54
CA ASP A 177 -16.43 -7.98 0.73
C ASP A 177 -15.50 -9.18 0.88
N ARG A 178 -15.22 -9.89 -0.23
CA ARG A 178 -14.30 -11.03 -0.22
C ARG A 178 -12.86 -10.58 0.01
N ILE A 179 -12.42 -9.53 -0.66
CA ILE A 179 -11.07 -8.97 -0.52
C ILE A 179 -10.91 -8.35 0.87
N ALA A 180 -11.93 -7.68 1.39
CA ALA A 180 -11.95 -7.08 2.72
C ALA A 180 -11.60 -8.10 3.83
N ARG A 181 -12.02 -9.36 3.69
CA ARG A 181 -11.68 -10.45 4.63
C ARG A 181 -10.18 -10.74 4.77
N VAL A 182 -9.35 -10.30 3.82
CA VAL A 182 -7.88 -10.39 3.92
C VAL A 182 -7.34 -9.46 5.01
N PHE A 183 -8.02 -8.36 5.26
CA PHE A 183 -7.54 -7.27 6.10
C PHE A 183 -8.23 -7.27 7.49
N PRO A 184 -7.53 -6.79 8.53
CA PRO A 184 -8.12 -6.64 9.85
C PRO A 184 -9.39 -5.79 9.81
N HIS A 185 -10.40 -6.19 10.59
CA HIS A 185 -11.69 -5.49 10.71
C HIS A 185 -12.44 -5.29 9.39
N GLN A 186 -12.08 -6.02 8.34
CA GLN A 186 -12.63 -5.87 7.00
C GLN A 186 -12.50 -4.44 6.43
N GLY A 187 -11.52 -3.67 6.92
CA GLY A 187 -11.23 -2.36 6.37
C GLY A 187 -10.48 -2.51 5.05
N LEU A 188 -11.17 -2.50 3.92
CA LEU A 188 -10.53 -2.60 2.61
C LEU A 188 -9.82 -1.30 2.21
N TRP A 189 -10.55 -0.19 2.30
CA TRP A 189 -10.15 1.09 1.71
C TRP A 189 -9.30 1.99 2.61
N SER A 190 -9.22 1.68 3.90
CA SER A 190 -8.43 2.46 4.84
C SER A 190 -7.90 1.62 5.99
N VAL A 191 -6.76 2.05 6.53
CA VAL A 191 -6.30 1.63 7.85
C VAL A 191 -7.05 2.51 8.85
N THR A 192 -7.83 1.90 9.73
CA THR A 192 -8.69 2.62 10.69
C THR A 192 -7.96 2.95 11.99
N HIS A 193 -6.96 2.17 12.35
CA HIS A 193 -6.08 2.39 13.49
C HIS A 193 -4.72 1.74 13.26
N ILE A 194 -3.72 2.16 14.05
CA ILE A 194 -2.41 1.52 14.08
C ILE A 194 -2.55 0.16 14.75
N PRO A 195 -2.18 -0.94 14.07
CA PRO A 195 -2.34 -2.27 14.64
C PRO A 195 -1.37 -2.49 15.80
N THR A 196 -1.82 -3.28 16.77
CA THR A 196 -0.96 -3.68 17.90
C THR A 196 0.00 -4.80 17.48
N ALA A 197 1.11 -4.98 18.20
CA ALA A 197 2.07 -6.06 17.92
C ALA A 197 1.43 -7.46 18.00
N ASP A 198 0.31 -7.57 18.73
CA ASP A 198 -0.42 -8.82 18.94
C ASP A 198 -1.53 -9.10 17.95
N GLU A 199 -1.81 -8.15 17.07
CA GLU A 199 -2.90 -8.24 16.12
C GLU A 199 -2.63 -9.25 14.99
N SER A 200 -3.71 -9.89 14.54
CA SER A 200 -3.70 -10.81 13.41
C SER A 200 -3.91 -10.07 12.10
N GLY A 201 -3.30 -10.55 11.03
CA GLY A 201 -3.33 -9.92 9.72
C GLY A 201 -2.14 -10.35 8.87
N LEU A 202 -2.17 -10.06 7.57
CA LEU A 202 -1.13 -10.47 6.63
C LEU A 202 0.27 -9.94 7.01
N PHE A 203 0.33 -8.83 7.73
CA PHE A 203 1.55 -8.10 8.07
C PHE A 203 2.09 -8.48 9.46
N ALA A 204 1.45 -9.43 10.13
CA ALA A 204 1.90 -9.94 11.43
C ALA A 204 3.21 -10.73 11.28
N ARG A 205 4.13 -10.55 12.23
CA ARG A 205 5.44 -11.26 12.23
C ARG A 205 5.29 -12.76 12.48
N VAL A 206 4.34 -13.13 13.33
CA VAL A 206 4.07 -14.51 13.74
C VAL A 206 3.22 -15.19 12.66
N PRO A 207 3.70 -16.27 12.00
CA PRO A 207 2.95 -16.92 10.91
C PRO A 207 1.52 -17.33 11.29
N GLN A 208 1.34 -17.82 12.51
CA GLN A 208 0.04 -18.22 13.06
C GLN A 208 -0.99 -17.09 13.03
N ARG A 209 -0.54 -15.84 13.23
CA ARG A 209 -1.38 -14.64 13.20
C ARG A 209 -1.75 -14.21 11.78
N ARG A 210 -1.11 -14.79 10.75
CA ARG A 210 -1.44 -14.56 9.33
C ARG A 210 -2.46 -15.55 8.79
N VAL A 211 -2.80 -16.63 9.51
CA VAL A 211 -3.63 -17.74 9.01
C VAL A 211 -4.98 -17.30 8.44
N ALA A 212 -5.70 -16.43 9.16
CA ALA A 212 -7.00 -15.94 8.71
C ALA A 212 -6.87 -15.13 7.41
N ALA A 213 -5.92 -14.19 7.37
CA ALA A 213 -5.63 -13.37 6.21
C ALA A 213 -5.17 -14.20 5.00
N LEU A 214 -4.30 -15.19 5.20
CA LEU A 214 -3.81 -16.07 4.14
C LEU A 214 -4.90 -16.99 3.59
N ASN A 215 -5.79 -17.52 4.45
CA ASN A 215 -6.95 -18.28 3.98
C ASN A 215 -7.91 -17.40 3.17
N ALA A 216 -8.17 -16.17 3.60
CA ALA A 216 -8.99 -15.22 2.85
C ALA A 216 -8.34 -14.82 1.52
N LEU A 217 -7.04 -14.55 1.52
CA LEU A 217 -6.29 -14.18 0.32
C LEU A 217 -6.26 -15.33 -0.68
N ARG A 218 -6.11 -16.57 -0.19
CA ARG A 218 -6.27 -17.77 -1.02
C ARG A 218 -7.64 -17.82 -1.68
N ASP A 219 -8.71 -17.54 -0.94
CA ASP A 219 -10.08 -17.56 -1.50
C ASP A 219 -10.30 -16.46 -2.55
N VAL A 220 -9.51 -15.37 -2.54
CA VAL A 220 -9.47 -14.35 -3.60
C VAL A 220 -8.72 -14.90 -4.82
N VAL A 221 -7.44 -15.26 -4.65
CA VAL A 221 -6.56 -15.64 -5.77
C VAL A 221 -6.91 -17.00 -6.40
N ALA A 222 -7.65 -17.86 -5.68
CA ALA A 222 -8.16 -19.13 -6.21
C ALA A 222 -9.12 -18.95 -7.39
N ARG A 223 -9.71 -17.77 -7.55
CA ARG A 223 -10.63 -17.45 -8.66
C ARG A 223 -9.90 -16.97 -9.91
N TRP A 224 -8.64 -16.57 -9.77
CA TRP A 224 -7.91 -15.94 -10.86
C TRP A 224 -7.53 -16.98 -11.93
N PRO A 225 -7.48 -16.57 -13.21
CA PRO A 225 -7.01 -17.45 -14.28
C PRO A 225 -5.60 -17.97 -13.99
N GLY A 226 -5.37 -19.26 -14.28
CA GLY A 226 -4.06 -19.88 -14.09
C GLY A 226 -3.69 -20.17 -12.63
N CYS A 227 -4.63 -20.09 -11.68
CA CYS A 227 -4.37 -20.42 -10.29
C CYS A 227 -3.81 -21.85 -10.13
N PRO A 228 -2.65 -22.04 -9.44
CA PRO A 228 -2.06 -23.35 -9.25
C PRO A 228 -2.99 -24.33 -8.52
N ALA A 229 -2.98 -25.60 -8.94
CA ALA A 229 -3.74 -26.66 -8.28
C ALA A 229 -3.40 -26.81 -6.78
N ALA A 230 -2.18 -26.45 -6.38
CA ALA A 230 -1.77 -26.43 -4.98
C ALA A 230 -2.59 -25.43 -4.13
N LEU A 231 -3.04 -24.30 -4.70
CA LEU A 231 -3.92 -23.34 -4.01
C LEU A 231 -5.37 -23.79 -4.06
N LEU A 232 -5.83 -24.30 -5.20
CA LEU A 232 -7.22 -24.78 -5.37
C LEU A 232 -7.55 -25.96 -4.45
N ASN A 233 -6.62 -26.90 -4.30
CA ASN A 233 -6.79 -28.11 -3.51
C ASN A 233 -6.32 -27.96 -2.05
N ALA A 234 -5.74 -26.81 -1.69
CA ALA A 234 -5.27 -26.57 -0.33
C ALA A 234 -6.44 -26.64 0.66
N LYS A 235 -6.25 -27.32 1.79
CA LYS A 235 -7.19 -27.27 2.90
C LYS A 235 -7.08 -25.91 3.60
N ARG A 236 -8.16 -25.45 4.24
CA ARG A 236 -8.10 -24.25 5.08
C ARG A 236 -7.12 -24.51 6.21
N MET A 237 -6.16 -23.61 6.39
CA MET A 237 -5.11 -23.76 7.39
C MET A 237 -5.63 -23.49 8.79
N THR A 238 -5.01 -24.16 9.76
CA THR A 238 -5.22 -23.87 11.18
C THR A 238 -3.96 -23.27 11.80
N ILE A 239 -4.13 -22.64 12.97
CA ILE A 239 -3.04 -22.03 13.75
C ILE A 239 -1.96 -23.06 14.15
N ARG A 240 -2.28 -24.36 14.14
CA ARG A 240 -1.37 -25.43 14.60
C ARG A 240 -0.32 -25.81 13.55
N ASP A 241 -0.52 -25.45 12.29
CA ASP A 241 0.25 -25.99 11.16
C ASP A 241 1.28 -24.98 10.61
N VAL A 242 2.19 -24.47 11.45
CA VAL A 242 3.11 -23.36 11.12
C VAL A 242 3.88 -23.57 9.82
N GLY A 243 4.41 -24.78 9.59
CA GLY A 243 5.12 -25.11 8.36
C GLY A 243 4.23 -25.00 7.12
N ALA A 244 2.99 -25.51 7.21
CA ALA A 244 2.02 -25.40 6.12
C ALA A 244 1.61 -23.94 5.85
N VAL A 245 1.57 -23.09 6.89
CA VAL A 245 1.30 -21.65 6.76
C VAL A 245 2.37 -20.96 5.94
N VAL A 246 3.65 -21.23 6.24
CA VAL A 246 4.77 -20.63 5.51
C VAL A 246 4.81 -21.12 4.06
N GLU A 247 4.54 -22.41 3.81
CA GLU A 247 4.51 -22.95 2.44
C GLU A 247 3.34 -22.38 1.63
N LEU A 248 2.13 -22.28 2.20
CA LEU A 248 1.02 -21.67 1.49
C LEU A 248 1.29 -20.20 1.18
N GLU A 249 1.87 -19.46 2.13
CA GLU A 249 2.24 -18.06 1.92
C GLU A 249 3.23 -17.89 0.75
N LYS A 250 4.21 -18.78 0.59
CA LYS A 250 5.12 -18.78 -0.57
C LYS A 250 4.36 -18.99 -1.88
N ILE A 251 3.45 -19.96 -1.93
CA ILE A 251 2.69 -20.25 -3.15
C ILE A 251 1.77 -19.08 -3.52
N ILE A 252 1.07 -18.50 -2.54
CA ILE A 252 0.22 -17.31 -2.74
C ILE A 252 1.07 -16.13 -3.21
N ALA A 253 2.18 -15.84 -2.53
CA ALA A 253 3.05 -14.73 -2.86
C ALA A 253 3.61 -14.86 -4.28
N HIS A 254 4.12 -16.04 -4.65
CA HIS A 254 4.61 -16.31 -6.00
C HIS A 254 3.51 -16.10 -7.05
N PHE A 255 2.34 -16.69 -6.85
CA PHE A 255 1.24 -16.55 -7.81
C PHE A 255 0.73 -15.11 -7.92
N TYR A 256 0.57 -14.39 -6.81
CA TYR A 256 0.18 -12.98 -6.80
C TYR A 256 1.20 -12.12 -7.55
N VAL A 257 2.48 -12.23 -7.18
CA VAL A 257 3.52 -11.33 -7.69
C VAL A 257 3.72 -11.52 -9.19
N HIS A 258 3.73 -12.76 -9.67
CA HIS A 258 3.86 -13.05 -11.10
C HIS A 258 2.62 -12.61 -11.88
N THR A 259 1.42 -12.86 -11.36
CA THR A 259 0.17 -12.42 -11.99
C THR A 259 0.10 -10.89 -12.06
N PHE A 260 0.44 -10.20 -10.97
CA PHE A 260 0.52 -8.74 -10.94
C PHE A 260 1.52 -8.23 -11.97
N PHE A 261 2.75 -8.74 -11.97
CA PHE A 261 3.79 -8.27 -12.88
C PHE A 261 3.38 -8.44 -14.35
N ALA A 262 2.78 -9.58 -14.69
CA ALA A 262 2.32 -9.87 -16.05
C ALA A 262 1.19 -8.94 -16.51
N LEU A 263 0.25 -8.58 -15.63
CA LEU A 263 -0.91 -7.76 -15.99
C LEU A 263 -0.69 -6.25 -15.83
N ALA A 264 0.11 -5.86 -14.83
CA ALA A 264 0.35 -4.46 -14.48
C ALA A 264 1.57 -3.85 -15.20
N GLY A 265 2.46 -4.67 -15.76
CA GLY A 265 3.68 -4.22 -16.43
C GLY A 265 4.74 -3.61 -15.51
N ARG A 266 4.58 -3.76 -14.18
CA ARG A 266 5.51 -3.29 -13.14
C ARG A 266 5.47 -4.20 -11.92
N PRO A 267 6.51 -4.20 -11.06
CA PRO A 267 6.46 -4.93 -9.80
C PRO A 267 5.36 -4.38 -8.86
N PRO A 268 4.69 -5.25 -8.08
CA PRO A 268 3.75 -4.81 -7.05
C PRO A 268 4.48 -4.19 -5.86
N ILE A 269 3.76 -3.38 -5.08
CA ILE A 269 4.19 -2.96 -3.76
C ILE A 269 3.87 -4.09 -2.78
N LEU A 270 4.92 -4.63 -2.17
CA LEU A 270 4.82 -5.82 -1.34
C LEU A 270 4.30 -5.52 0.06
N PRO A 271 3.67 -6.50 0.73
CA PRO A 271 3.37 -6.39 2.15
C PRO A 271 4.65 -6.45 3.01
N HIS A 272 4.70 -5.63 4.06
CA HIS A 272 5.84 -5.51 4.98
C HIS A 272 5.42 -5.76 6.42
N PHE A 273 6.27 -6.39 7.23
CA PHE A 273 5.94 -6.60 8.64
C PHE A 273 5.71 -5.29 9.39
N LEU A 274 4.88 -5.37 10.43
CA LEU A 274 4.70 -4.25 11.37
C LEU A 274 6.06 -3.73 11.88
N PRO A 275 6.24 -2.39 11.96
CA PRO A 275 7.39 -1.80 12.61
C PRO A 275 7.54 -2.32 14.04
N THR A 276 8.77 -2.61 14.47
CA THR A 276 9.06 -2.81 15.88
C THR A 276 9.14 -1.44 16.53
N THR A 277 8.31 -1.19 17.55
CA THR A 277 8.66 -0.14 18.51
C THR A 277 9.99 -0.52 19.13
N PRO A 278 10.95 0.42 19.30
CA PRO A 278 12.13 0.12 20.06
C PRO A 278 11.67 -0.30 21.44
N SER A 279 11.95 -1.54 21.82
CA SER A 279 11.78 -1.99 23.20
C SER A 279 12.52 -0.97 24.06
N SER A 280 11.82 -0.32 24.99
CA SER A 280 12.47 0.32 26.12
C SER A 280 13.40 -0.73 26.70
N SER A 281 14.70 -0.56 26.42
CA SER A 281 15.73 -1.42 26.96
C SER A 281 15.49 -1.54 28.46
N SER A 282 15.45 -2.78 28.93
CA SER A 282 15.49 -3.14 30.34
C SER A 282 16.73 -2.49 30.97
N ALA A 283 16.61 -1.23 31.37
CA ALA A 283 17.48 -0.61 32.35
C ALA A 283 17.09 -1.17 33.71
N ALA A 284 17.48 -2.42 33.95
CA ALA A 284 17.61 -2.92 35.31
C ALA A 284 18.77 -2.12 35.93
N LEU A 285 18.40 -1.06 36.65
CA LEU A 285 19.30 -0.36 37.56
C LEU A 285 19.83 -1.38 38.58
N PRO A 286 21.15 -1.46 38.81
CA PRO A 286 21.67 -2.29 39.88
C PRO A 286 21.21 -1.68 41.22
N VAL A 287 20.48 -2.49 41.97
CA VAL A 287 20.16 -2.21 43.38
C VAL A 287 21.50 -2.15 44.13
N ARG A 288 21.72 -1.04 44.83
CA ARG A 288 22.85 -0.84 45.75
C ARG A 288 22.71 -1.70 46.99
#